data_AF-A0A2Z4JT85-F1
#
_entry.id   AF-A0A2Z4JT85-F1
#
_cell.length_a   1.000
_cell.length_b   1.000
_cell.length_c   1.000
_cell.angle_alpha   90.00
_cell.angle_beta   90.00
_cell.angle_gamma   90.00
#
_symmetry.space_group_name_H-M   'P 1'
#
loop_
_entity.id
_entity.type
_entity.pdbx_description
1 polymer ?
#
loop_
_entity_poly.entity_id
_entity_poly.type
_entity_poly.pdbx_seq_one_letter_code
_entity_poly.pdbx_strand_id
1 'polypeptide(L)'
;MPPKIRGMAMNSITNTTSVRRFTLMIAGEDTPDPQTERSPSGLPQERFLLGDRAPIAPILLLGQSDLVIDPQLSIACLQPVHLHATRDHLVLLNQNQLGLTEEESAALLKPILPLLEEDFKSPLLFQNASFYFIPAGPFTSLVTHSLDQSHGRNIDWWMPRDSDEEGVAKNWRKLQNEIQMLWHIDPVNEKREQSAQASINSIWISGIGKLADVEAPKCFQEIQSIYSDKPLLIGLAKFLKIPHSADLNQNKLDAGFAYADNPEPIWEILSTALDTKQLDEVILIDFPDGDVRERTFTRKVLHQQSWMFWRKPKKRSWHDLVGANV
;
A
#
# COMPACT_ATOMS: atom_id res chain seq x y z
N MET A 1 -4.78 -40.82 62.77
CA MET A 1 -5.78 -39.73 62.96
C MET A 1 -5.07 -38.53 63.57
N PRO A 2 -5.50 -37.27 63.37
CA PRO A 2 -5.92 -36.46 62.20
C PRO A 2 -4.83 -35.33 61.95
N PRO A 3 -5.00 -34.17 61.24
CA PRO A 3 -6.20 -33.55 60.65
C PRO A 3 -6.12 -33.01 59.20
N LYS A 4 -7.32 -32.63 58.74
CA LYS A 4 -7.73 -32.00 57.48
C LYS A 4 -6.99 -30.68 57.20
N ILE A 5 -6.54 -30.48 55.95
CA ILE A 5 -6.21 -29.14 55.42
C ILE A 5 -7.34 -28.70 54.50
N ARG A 6 -7.91 -27.55 54.87
CA ARG A 6 -8.93 -26.75 54.19
C ARG A 6 -8.55 -26.46 52.74
N GLY A 7 -9.54 -26.50 51.85
CA GLY A 7 -9.41 -26.11 50.45
C GLY A 7 -8.86 -24.68 50.30
N MET A 8 -7.85 -24.56 49.43
CA MET A 8 -7.40 -23.28 48.89
C MET A 8 -8.38 -22.81 47.82
N ALA A 9 -8.77 -21.55 47.93
CA ALA A 9 -9.64 -20.84 47.02
C ALA A 9 -9.12 -20.92 45.58
N MET A 10 -10.04 -21.18 44.64
CA MET A 10 -9.81 -20.97 43.21
C MET A 10 -9.47 -19.50 42.99
N ASN A 11 -8.29 -19.25 42.45
CA ASN A 11 -7.90 -17.94 41.94
C ASN A 11 -8.90 -17.53 40.86
N SER A 12 -9.64 -16.46 41.17
CA SER A 12 -10.46 -15.70 40.24
C SER A 12 -9.59 -15.24 39.08
N ILE A 13 -9.91 -15.76 37.89
CA ILE A 13 -9.43 -15.26 36.61
C ILE A 13 -9.91 -13.81 36.51
N THR A 14 -8.99 -12.87 36.60
CA THR A 14 -9.26 -11.47 36.28
C THR A 14 -9.55 -11.41 34.78
N ASN A 15 -10.83 -11.30 34.42
CA ASN A 15 -11.27 -10.88 33.10
C ASN A 15 -10.79 -9.44 32.89
N THR A 16 -9.57 -9.27 32.38
CA THR A 16 -9.18 -8.03 31.71
C THR A 16 -10.07 -7.91 30.48
N THR A 17 -11.07 -7.03 30.53
CA THR A 17 -11.88 -6.68 29.38
C THR A 17 -10.94 -6.12 28.32
N SER A 18 -10.84 -6.79 27.16
CA SER A 18 -10.05 -6.30 26.03
C SER A 18 -10.55 -4.91 25.64
N VAL A 19 -9.65 -3.96 25.47
CA VAL A 19 -9.97 -2.59 25.04
C VAL A 19 -10.54 -2.66 23.62
N ARG A 20 -11.71 -2.06 23.38
CA ARG A 20 -12.31 -2.06 22.04
C ARG A 20 -11.66 -0.99 21.18
N ARG A 21 -10.90 -1.41 20.19
CA ARG A 21 -9.96 -0.56 19.45
C ARG A 21 -10.20 -0.64 17.96
N PHE A 22 -10.14 0.50 17.28
CA PHE A 22 -10.05 0.58 15.82
C PHE A 22 -8.74 1.28 15.43
N THR A 23 -8.05 0.81 14.39
CA THR A 23 -6.84 1.44 13.86
C THR A 23 -7.13 2.05 12.48
N LEU A 24 -6.96 3.36 12.36
CA LEU A 24 -7.05 4.11 11.12
C LEU A 24 -5.64 4.51 10.69
N MET A 25 -5.23 4.18 9.48
CA MET A 25 -4.00 4.65 8.87
C MET A 25 -4.31 5.64 7.76
N ILE A 26 -3.46 6.65 7.59
CA ILE A 26 -3.49 7.59 6.46
C ILE A 26 -2.15 7.57 5.72
N ALA A 27 -2.16 8.00 4.46
CA ALA A 27 -0.96 7.99 3.63
C ALA A 27 0.11 8.96 4.18
N GLY A 28 1.38 8.58 4.04
CA GLY A 28 2.51 9.45 4.27
C GLY A 28 2.92 10.19 3.01
N GLU A 29 3.64 11.29 3.19
CA GLU A 29 4.40 11.90 2.10
C GLU A 29 5.76 11.24 2.00
N ASP A 30 6.25 11.11 0.77
CA ASP A 30 7.62 10.70 0.51
C ASP A 30 8.51 11.93 0.68
N THR A 31 9.23 11.99 1.79
CA THR A 31 10.24 13.01 2.10
C THR A 31 11.62 12.45 1.79
N PRO A 32 12.09 12.52 0.53
CA PRO A 32 13.44 12.09 0.21
C PRO A 32 14.44 12.93 1.02
N ASP A 33 15.27 12.27 1.82
CA ASP A 33 16.37 12.94 2.51
C ASP A 33 17.47 13.24 1.50
N PRO A 34 17.75 14.51 1.17
CA PRO A 34 18.79 14.87 0.21
C PRO A 34 20.20 14.46 0.64
N GLN A 35 20.40 14.05 1.90
CA GLN A 35 21.67 13.54 2.41
C GLN A 35 21.86 12.04 2.19
N THR A 36 20.79 11.32 1.83
CA THR A 36 20.87 9.88 1.52
C THR A 36 21.13 9.67 0.03
N GLU A 37 22.14 8.86 -0.30
CA GLU A 37 22.44 8.51 -1.71
C GLU A 37 21.35 7.62 -2.34
N ARG A 38 20.46 7.04 -1.53
CA ARG A 38 19.44 6.08 -1.95
C ARG A 38 18.10 6.39 -1.27
N SER A 39 17.05 6.52 -2.08
CA SER A 39 15.69 6.53 -1.55
C SER A 39 15.33 5.17 -0.93
N PRO A 40 14.47 5.15 0.10
CA PRO A 40 13.87 3.93 0.60
C PRO A 40 13.03 3.24 -0.48
N SER A 41 12.99 1.92 -0.46
CA SER A 41 12.07 1.13 -1.28
C SER A 41 10.63 1.34 -0.78
N GLY A 42 9.85 2.11 -1.53
CA GLY A 42 8.43 2.35 -1.24
C GLY A 42 8.16 3.50 -0.26
N LEU A 43 6.90 3.93 -0.27
CA LEU A 43 6.34 4.99 0.55
C LEU A 43 6.32 4.60 2.04
N PRO A 44 6.26 5.56 2.97
CA PRO A 44 6.21 5.28 4.41
C PRO A 44 5.14 4.27 4.82
N GLN A 45 3.92 4.39 4.28
CA GLN A 45 2.83 3.46 4.52
C GLN A 45 3.08 2.06 3.94
N GLU A 46 3.78 1.95 2.81
CA GLU A 46 4.11 0.66 2.19
C GLU A 46 5.16 -0.07 3.06
N ARG A 47 6.18 0.67 3.52
CA ARG A 47 7.21 0.16 4.45
C ARG A 47 6.61 -0.22 5.80
N PHE A 48 5.70 0.57 6.34
CA PHE A 48 5.00 0.21 7.58
C PHE A 48 4.22 -1.10 7.45
N LEU A 49 3.50 -1.30 6.34
CA LEU A 49 2.68 -2.49 6.14
C LEU A 49 3.49 -3.74 5.83
N LEU A 50 4.64 -3.61 5.15
CA LEU A 50 5.36 -4.74 4.54
C LEU A 50 6.81 -4.91 5.00
N GLY A 51 7.35 -3.98 5.78
CA GLY A 51 8.77 -3.89 6.14
C GLY A 51 9.59 -3.01 5.19
N ASP A 52 10.82 -2.69 5.57
CA ASP A 52 11.70 -1.75 4.85
C ASP A 52 12.04 -2.17 3.42
N ARG A 53 11.98 -3.47 3.12
CA ARG A 53 12.20 -3.99 1.76
C ARG A 53 11.00 -3.79 0.84
N ALA A 54 9.81 -3.53 1.40
CA ALA A 54 8.56 -3.31 0.71
C ALA A 54 8.32 -4.27 -0.48
N PRO A 55 8.19 -5.60 -0.26
CA PRO A 55 7.86 -6.58 -1.30
C PRO A 55 6.41 -6.42 -1.78
N ILE A 56 6.12 -5.31 -2.46
CA ILE A 56 4.77 -4.87 -2.85
C ILE A 56 4.18 -5.81 -3.90
N ALA A 57 4.94 -6.26 -4.89
CA ALA A 57 4.45 -7.06 -6.00
C ALA A 57 3.77 -8.37 -5.58
N PRO A 58 4.38 -9.24 -4.73
CA PRO A 58 3.71 -10.48 -4.32
C PRO A 58 2.44 -10.23 -3.49
N ILE A 59 2.39 -9.15 -2.70
CA ILE A 59 1.18 -8.79 -1.94
C ILE A 59 0.09 -8.25 -2.87
N LEU A 60 0.42 -7.37 -3.82
CA LEU A 60 -0.54 -6.92 -4.83
C LEU A 60 -1.09 -8.09 -5.66
N LEU A 61 -0.24 -9.05 -6.04
CA LEU A 61 -0.69 -10.25 -6.76
C LEU A 61 -1.71 -11.06 -5.96
N LEU A 62 -1.50 -11.25 -4.65
CA LEU A 62 -2.50 -11.88 -3.77
C LEU A 62 -3.80 -11.07 -3.76
N GLY A 63 -3.72 -9.74 -3.71
CA GLY A 63 -4.89 -8.86 -3.70
C GLY A 63 -5.71 -8.94 -4.98
N GLN A 64 -5.05 -9.13 -6.12
CA GLN A 64 -5.63 -9.09 -7.47
C GLN A 64 -6.03 -10.45 -8.02
N SER A 65 -5.62 -11.55 -7.39
CA SER A 65 -5.84 -12.91 -7.89
C SER A 65 -6.14 -13.89 -6.77
N ASP A 66 -6.58 -15.11 -7.14
CA ASP A 66 -6.73 -16.24 -6.21
C ASP A 66 -5.65 -17.30 -6.42
N LEU A 67 -4.51 -16.89 -6.98
CA LEU A 67 -3.37 -17.78 -7.22
C LEU A 67 -2.71 -18.19 -5.90
N VAL A 68 -2.28 -19.45 -5.86
CA VAL A 68 -1.39 -19.94 -4.81
C VAL A 68 0.04 -19.62 -5.22
N ILE A 69 0.70 -18.77 -4.44
CA ILE A 69 2.05 -18.28 -4.72
C ILE A 69 3.04 -19.02 -3.82
N ASP A 70 4.14 -19.51 -4.40
CA ASP A 70 5.29 -20.01 -3.62
C ASP A 70 5.88 -18.84 -2.80
N PRO A 71 5.94 -18.95 -1.46
CA PRO A 71 6.46 -17.88 -0.63
C PRO A 71 7.91 -17.47 -0.92
N GLN A 72 8.69 -18.32 -1.60
CA GLN A 72 10.09 -18.07 -1.95
C GLN A 72 10.28 -17.50 -3.37
N LEU A 73 9.23 -17.43 -4.17
CA LEU A 73 9.28 -16.90 -5.53
C LEU A 73 9.42 -15.37 -5.49
N SER A 74 10.49 -14.85 -6.10
CA SER A 74 10.65 -13.41 -6.30
C SER A 74 9.76 -12.97 -7.45
N ILE A 75 8.88 -12.00 -7.19
CA ILE A 75 7.88 -11.52 -8.14
C ILE A 75 8.12 -10.04 -8.39
N ALA A 76 8.02 -9.62 -9.66
CA ALA A 76 8.01 -8.23 -10.07
C ALA A 76 6.61 -7.81 -10.51
N CYS A 77 6.27 -6.55 -10.27
CA CYS A 77 5.08 -5.91 -10.81
C CYS A 77 5.49 -4.98 -11.95
N LEU A 78 4.86 -5.15 -13.11
CA LEU A 78 5.03 -4.28 -14.26
C LEU A 78 3.73 -3.50 -14.49
N GLN A 79 3.85 -2.19 -14.71
CA GLN A 79 2.72 -1.30 -14.97
C GLN A 79 2.92 -0.58 -16.29
N PRO A 80 1.95 -0.62 -17.23
CA PRO A 80 1.97 0.24 -18.41
C PRO A 80 1.81 1.70 -17.98
N VAL A 81 2.68 2.58 -18.49
CA VAL A 81 2.74 3.99 -18.07
C VAL A 81 2.91 4.95 -19.25
N HIS A 82 2.64 6.23 -19.00
CA HIS A 82 3.04 7.33 -19.86
C HIS A 82 4.20 8.10 -19.21
N LEU A 83 5.31 8.20 -19.93
CA LEU A 83 6.42 9.09 -19.63
C LEU A 83 6.27 10.35 -20.48
N HIS A 84 6.02 11.47 -19.82
CA HIS A 84 5.91 12.78 -20.46
C HIS A 84 7.30 13.42 -20.54
N ALA A 85 7.74 13.71 -21.77
CA ALA A 85 8.97 14.45 -22.00
C ALA A 85 8.75 15.94 -21.79
N THR A 86 9.43 16.49 -20.78
CA THR A 86 9.59 17.94 -20.62
C THR A 86 10.86 18.40 -21.35
N ARG A 87 11.20 19.69 -21.22
CA ARG A 87 12.41 20.23 -21.83
C ARG A 87 13.70 19.57 -21.32
N ASP A 88 13.73 19.23 -20.02
CA ASP A 88 14.98 18.84 -19.33
C ASP A 88 14.90 17.47 -18.65
N HIS A 89 13.71 16.87 -18.51
CA HIS A 89 13.53 15.58 -17.81
C HIS A 89 12.25 14.85 -18.25
N LEU A 90 12.12 13.59 -17.83
CA LEU A 90 10.91 12.80 -17.96
C LEU A 90 10.07 12.86 -16.68
N VAL A 91 8.76 12.98 -16.84
CA VAL A 91 7.78 12.90 -15.74
C VAL A 91 6.87 11.70 -15.97
N LEU A 92 6.73 10.85 -14.97
CA LEU A 92 5.78 9.74 -15.00
C LEU A 92 4.39 10.23 -14.57
N LEU A 93 3.37 9.92 -15.38
CA LEU A 93 1.98 10.24 -15.07
C LEU A 93 1.41 9.24 -14.06
N ASN A 94 0.52 9.72 -13.21
CA ASN A 94 -0.16 8.85 -12.25
C ASN A 94 -1.09 7.88 -13.00
N GLN A 95 -1.13 6.62 -12.58
CA GLN A 95 -1.95 5.57 -13.21
C GLN A 95 -3.44 5.93 -13.31
N ASN A 96 -3.99 6.62 -12.30
CA ASN A 96 -5.38 7.06 -12.28
C ASN A 96 -5.71 8.08 -13.39
N GLN A 97 -4.70 8.75 -13.95
CA GLN A 97 -4.86 9.72 -15.04
C GLN A 97 -4.82 9.06 -16.42
N LEU A 98 -4.35 7.80 -16.52
CA LEU A 98 -4.21 7.12 -17.80
C LEU A 98 -5.56 6.58 -18.30
N GLY A 99 -6.43 6.10 -17.40
CA GLY A 99 -7.71 5.53 -17.81
C GLY A 99 -7.56 4.37 -18.81
N LEU A 100 -6.53 3.54 -18.61
CA LEU A 100 -6.26 2.37 -19.45
C LEU A 100 -7.28 1.27 -19.14
N THR A 101 -7.99 0.81 -20.16
CA THR A 101 -8.97 -0.28 -20.05
C THR A 101 -8.32 -1.66 -20.05
N GLU A 102 -9.05 -2.69 -19.63
CA GLU A 102 -8.56 -4.07 -19.70
C GLU A 102 -8.29 -4.51 -21.14
N GLU A 103 -9.14 -4.11 -22.08
CA GLU A 103 -8.99 -4.44 -23.50
C GLU A 103 -7.77 -3.78 -24.12
N GLU A 104 -7.54 -2.49 -23.84
CA GLU A 104 -6.35 -1.77 -24.30
C GLU A 104 -5.07 -2.36 -23.69
N SER A 105 -5.07 -2.64 -22.39
CA SER A 105 -3.95 -3.25 -21.69
C SER A 105 -3.60 -4.62 -22.27
N ALA A 106 -4.59 -5.49 -22.48
CA ALA A 106 -4.38 -6.81 -23.08
C ALA A 106 -3.87 -6.71 -24.53
N ALA A 107 -4.35 -5.74 -25.30
CA ALA A 107 -3.89 -5.49 -26.66
C ALA A 107 -2.43 -5.01 -26.71
N LEU A 108 -2.03 -4.11 -25.81
CA LEU A 108 -0.65 -3.62 -25.66
C LEU A 108 0.30 -4.70 -25.13
N LEU A 109 -0.18 -5.58 -24.25
CA LEU A 109 0.63 -6.67 -23.70
C LEU A 109 1.01 -7.71 -24.76
N LYS A 110 0.08 -8.02 -25.67
CA LYS A 110 0.25 -9.08 -26.69
C LYS A 110 1.56 -8.99 -27.50
N PRO A 111 1.96 -7.83 -28.08
CA PRO A 111 3.21 -7.74 -28.84
C PRO A 111 4.47 -7.85 -27.98
N ILE A 112 4.42 -7.45 -26.71
CA ILE A 112 5.60 -7.43 -25.83
C ILE A 112 5.76 -8.71 -25.01
N LEU A 113 4.72 -9.54 -24.90
CA LEU A 113 4.73 -10.76 -24.10
C LEU A 113 5.94 -11.67 -24.41
N PRO A 114 6.30 -11.94 -25.68
CA PRO A 114 7.49 -12.75 -25.97
C PRO A 114 8.79 -12.16 -25.43
N LEU A 115 8.95 -10.82 -25.48
CA LEU A 115 10.14 -10.14 -24.93
C LEU A 115 10.18 -10.27 -23.41
N LEU A 116 9.03 -10.09 -22.75
CA LEU A 116 8.93 -10.25 -21.30
C LEU A 116 9.29 -11.68 -20.89
N GLU A 117 8.72 -12.70 -21.53
CA GLU A 117 8.97 -14.09 -21.17
C GLU A 117 10.41 -14.53 -21.44
N GLU A 118 11.04 -14.00 -22.50
CA GLU A 118 12.44 -14.23 -22.84
C GLU A 118 13.38 -13.60 -21.79
N ASP A 119 13.23 -12.31 -21.51
CA ASP A 119 14.15 -11.58 -20.63
C ASP A 119 13.95 -11.93 -19.14
N PHE A 120 12.71 -12.14 -18.70
CA PHE A 120 12.43 -12.61 -17.33
C PHE A 120 12.62 -14.12 -17.18
N LYS A 121 12.75 -14.87 -18.29
CA LYS A 121 12.90 -16.33 -18.32
C LYS A 121 11.76 -17.06 -17.62
N SER A 122 10.56 -16.51 -17.71
CA SER A 122 9.37 -17.02 -17.00
C SER A 122 8.09 -16.51 -17.66
N PRO A 123 7.00 -17.29 -17.65
CA PRO A 123 5.70 -16.81 -18.12
C PRO A 123 5.11 -15.78 -17.16
N LEU A 124 4.15 -14.99 -17.65
CA LEU A 124 3.31 -14.16 -16.78
C LEU A 124 2.53 -15.02 -15.78
N LEU A 125 2.37 -14.50 -14.56
CA LEU A 125 1.54 -15.08 -13.52
C LEU A 125 0.10 -14.58 -13.62
N PHE A 126 -0.07 -13.28 -13.86
CA PHE A 126 -1.35 -12.59 -13.87
C PHE A 126 -1.25 -11.28 -14.64
N GLN A 127 -2.36 -10.84 -15.23
CA GLN A 127 -2.47 -9.53 -15.87
C GLN A 127 -3.87 -8.95 -15.72
N ASN A 128 -3.98 -7.63 -15.61
CA ASN A 128 -5.22 -6.87 -15.73
C ASN A 128 -4.96 -5.51 -16.40
N ALA A 129 -5.94 -4.59 -16.34
CA ALA A 129 -5.80 -3.24 -16.92
C ALA A 129 -4.53 -2.50 -16.46
N SER A 130 -4.09 -2.70 -15.22
CA SER A 130 -3.09 -1.86 -14.55
C SER A 130 -1.79 -2.58 -14.20
N PHE A 131 -1.82 -3.90 -14.04
CA PHE A 131 -0.71 -4.67 -13.49
C PHE A 131 -0.45 -5.94 -14.29
N TYR A 132 0.82 -6.19 -14.61
CA TYR A 132 1.32 -7.48 -15.08
C TYR A 132 2.28 -8.03 -14.03
N PHE A 133 2.06 -9.25 -13.57
CA PHE A 133 2.92 -9.91 -12.59
C PHE A 133 3.70 -11.04 -13.25
N ILE A 134 4.99 -11.09 -12.95
CA ILE A 134 5.93 -12.04 -13.53
C ILE A 134 6.96 -12.44 -12.46
N PRO A 135 7.49 -13.67 -12.46
CA PRO A 135 8.65 -13.98 -11.65
C PRO A 135 9.80 -13.05 -12.05
N ALA A 136 10.45 -12.42 -11.06
CA ALA A 136 11.45 -11.38 -11.32
C ALA A 136 12.69 -11.91 -12.07
N GLY A 137 12.98 -13.21 -11.97
CA GLY A 137 14.02 -13.87 -12.74
C GLY A 137 15.37 -13.13 -12.64
N PRO A 138 16.04 -12.85 -13.77
CA PRO A 138 17.29 -12.06 -13.81
C PRO A 138 17.20 -10.64 -13.23
N PHE A 139 16.00 -10.08 -13.03
CA PHE A 139 15.80 -8.75 -12.45
C PHE A 139 15.61 -8.75 -10.93
N THR A 140 15.75 -9.90 -10.26
CA THR A 140 15.50 -10.04 -8.81
C THR A 140 16.30 -9.06 -7.94
N SER A 141 17.51 -8.68 -8.34
CA SER A 141 18.40 -7.78 -7.62
C SER A 141 18.20 -6.29 -7.96
N LEU A 142 17.30 -5.97 -8.88
CA LEU A 142 17.07 -4.60 -9.33
C LEU A 142 16.43 -3.75 -8.23
N VAL A 143 17.04 -2.61 -7.90
CA VAL A 143 16.44 -1.62 -6.99
C VAL A 143 15.32 -0.92 -7.75
N THR A 144 14.11 -0.95 -7.19
CA THR A 144 12.91 -0.40 -7.82
C THR A 144 12.09 0.42 -6.83
N HIS A 145 11.25 1.30 -7.37
CA HIS A 145 10.39 2.19 -6.60
C HIS A 145 8.95 2.04 -7.08
N SER A 146 7.97 2.21 -6.19
CA SER A 146 6.56 2.15 -6.59
C SER A 146 6.21 3.29 -7.54
N LEU A 147 5.17 3.09 -8.36
CA LEU A 147 4.65 4.13 -9.24
C LEU A 147 4.21 5.36 -8.42
N ASP A 148 3.58 5.12 -7.27
CA ASP A 148 3.11 6.17 -6.38
C ASP A 148 4.26 7.00 -5.79
N GLN A 149 5.45 6.41 -5.61
CA GLN A 149 6.65 7.12 -5.20
C GLN A 149 7.27 8.00 -6.32
N SER A 150 7.06 7.60 -7.57
CA SER A 150 7.82 8.11 -8.72
C SER A 150 7.08 9.15 -9.59
N HIS A 151 5.75 9.22 -9.50
CA HIS A 151 4.94 10.06 -10.38
C HIS A 151 5.00 11.56 -10.07
N GLY A 152 4.66 12.39 -11.06
CA GLY A 152 4.49 13.84 -10.91
C GLY A 152 5.78 14.64 -10.67
N ARG A 153 6.95 13.98 -10.77
CA ARG A 153 8.28 14.56 -10.52
C ARG A 153 9.29 14.02 -11.54
N ASN A 154 10.52 14.55 -11.53
CA ASN A 154 11.60 13.98 -12.33
C ASN A 154 11.87 12.53 -11.90
N ILE A 155 11.78 11.59 -12.85
CA ILE A 155 11.93 10.16 -12.60
C ILE A 155 13.37 9.70 -12.47
N ASP A 156 14.37 10.50 -12.83
CA ASP A 156 15.79 10.09 -12.86
C ASP A 156 16.27 9.50 -11.52
N TRP A 157 15.78 10.08 -10.42
CA TRP A 157 16.07 9.60 -9.06
C TRP A 157 15.45 8.23 -8.77
N TRP A 158 14.30 7.94 -9.40
CA TRP A 158 13.44 6.78 -9.14
C TRP A 158 13.61 5.64 -10.14
N MET A 159 14.29 5.89 -11.26
CA MET A 159 14.55 4.88 -12.28
C MET A 159 15.19 3.62 -11.67
N PRO A 160 14.86 2.42 -12.18
CA PRO A 160 15.47 1.19 -11.69
C PRO A 160 16.99 1.20 -11.85
N ARG A 161 17.69 0.76 -10.79
CA ARG A 161 19.15 0.81 -10.68
C ARG A 161 19.71 -0.53 -10.23
N ASP A 162 20.98 -0.74 -10.55
CA ASP A 162 21.74 -1.87 -10.02
C ASP A 162 21.80 -1.77 -8.49
N SER A 163 21.70 -2.91 -7.82
CA SER A 163 22.04 -3.02 -6.40
C SER A 163 23.55 -3.26 -6.28
N ASP A 164 23.94 -4.44 -5.84
CA ASP A 164 25.34 -4.89 -5.79
C ASP A 164 25.73 -5.67 -7.07
N GLU A 165 24.73 -6.06 -7.88
CA GLU A 165 24.93 -6.75 -9.16
C GLU A 165 24.89 -5.73 -10.32
N GLU A 166 26.03 -5.52 -10.97
CA GLU A 166 26.15 -4.58 -12.09
C GLU A 166 25.54 -5.12 -13.39
N GLY A 167 24.86 -4.25 -14.13
CA GLY A 167 24.37 -4.52 -15.50
C GLY A 167 22.90 -4.93 -15.60
N VAL A 168 22.23 -5.20 -14.48
CA VAL A 168 20.80 -5.57 -14.45
C VAL A 168 19.92 -4.41 -14.93
N ALA A 169 20.19 -3.19 -14.48
CA ALA A 169 19.52 -1.96 -14.91
C ALA A 169 19.79 -1.61 -16.37
N LYS A 170 20.95 -2.02 -16.92
CA LYS A 170 21.22 -1.88 -18.36
C LYS A 170 20.33 -2.83 -19.17
N ASN A 171 20.19 -4.08 -18.73
CA ASN A 171 19.31 -5.05 -19.38
C ASN A 171 17.85 -4.59 -19.29
N TRP A 172 17.42 -4.06 -18.14
CA TRP A 172 16.08 -3.50 -17.99
C TRP A 172 15.82 -2.35 -18.96
N ARG A 173 16.75 -1.38 -19.06
CA ARG A 173 16.62 -0.27 -20.02
C ARG A 173 16.59 -0.75 -21.48
N LYS A 174 17.32 -1.82 -21.82
CA LYS A 174 17.25 -2.42 -23.15
C LYS A 174 15.84 -2.95 -23.44
N LEU A 175 15.30 -3.77 -22.55
CA LEU A 175 13.94 -4.30 -22.66
C LEU A 175 12.90 -3.17 -22.72
N GLN A 176 13.02 -2.17 -21.85
CA GLN A 176 12.15 -1.01 -21.86
C GLN A 176 12.17 -0.32 -23.22
N ASN A 177 13.35 -0.01 -23.78
CA ASN A 177 13.46 0.61 -25.10
C ASN A 177 12.82 -0.23 -26.22
N GLU A 178 12.99 -1.55 -26.19
CA GLU A 178 12.36 -2.45 -27.17
C GLU A 178 10.83 -2.40 -27.09
N ILE A 179 10.28 -2.38 -25.87
CA ILE A 179 8.84 -2.18 -25.62
C ILE A 179 8.38 -0.81 -26.16
N GLN A 180 9.12 0.27 -25.89
CA GLN A 180 8.77 1.60 -26.39
C GLN A 180 8.71 1.63 -27.92
N MET A 181 9.65 0.97 -28.59
CA MET A 181 9.65 0.89 -30.06
C MET A 181 8.43 0.14 -30.59
N LEU A 182 8.02 -0.96 -29.96
CA LEU A 182 6.82 -1.70 -30.35
C LEU A 182 5.55 -0.89 -30.13
N TRP A 183 5.44 -0.16 -29.03
CA TRP A 183 4.26 0.63 -28.69
C TRP A 183 4.15 1.97 -29.43
N HIS A 184 5.24 2.47 -30.00
CA HIS A 184 5.25 3.75 -30.70
C HIS A 184 4.24 3.82 -31.88
N ILE A 185 3.99 2.69 -32.54
CA ILE A 185 3.07 2.58 -33.68
C ILE A 185 1.88 1.65 -33.38
N ASP A 186 1.58 1.42 -32.10
CA ASP A 186 0.51 0.50 -31.73
C ASP A 186 -0.88 1.13 -31.98
N PRO A 187 -1.83 0.41 -32.62
CA PRO A 187 -3.17 0.92 -32.89
C PRO A 187 -3.95 1.36 -31.64
N VAL A 188 -3.64 0.83 -30.46
CA VAL A 188 -4.21 1.29 -29.19
C VAL A 188 -3.77 2.72 -28.92
N ASN A 189 -2.47 3.00 -29.02
CA ASN A 189 -1.93 4.34 -28.78
C ASN A 189 -2.43 5.36 -29.80
N GLU A 190 -2.53 4.98 -31.08
CA GLU A 190 -3.12 5.85 -32.11
C GLU A 190 -4.56 6.27 -31.77
N LYS A 191 -5.39 5.33 -31.28
CA LYS A 191 -6.78 5.62 -30.88
C LYS A 191 -6.87 6.49 -29.64
N ARG A 192 -5.98 6.26 -28.66
CA ARG A 192 -5.89 7.07 -27.44
C ARG A 192 -5.54 8.51 -27.79
N GLU A 193 -4.56 8.71 -28.65
CA GLU A 193 -4.14 10.04 -29.13
C GLU A 193 -5.26 10.75 -29.92
N GLN A 194 -5.96 10.02 -30.81
CA GLN A 194 -7.15 10.55 -31.51
C GLN A 194 -8.27 10.99 -30.56
N SER A 195 -8.33 10.39 -29.37
CA SER A 195 -9.28 10.70 -28.31
C SER A 195 -8.74 11.69 -27.27
N ALA A 196 -7.59 12.34 -27.54
CA ALA A 196 -6.89 13.24 -26.63
C ALA A 196 -6.52 12.62 -25.28
N GLN A 197 -6.34 11.29 -25.23
CA GLN A 197 -5.82 10.56 -24.08
C GLN A 197 -4.31 10.35 -24.22
N ALA A 198 -3.60 10.27 -23.09
CA ALA A 198 -2.18 9.98 -23.09
C ALA A 198 -1.91 8.57 -23.63
N SER A 199 -0.95 8.44 -24.54
CA SER A 199 -0.47 7.14 -25.02
C SER A 199 0.24 6.37 -23.91
N ILE A 200 0.23 5.03 -23.98
CA ILE A 200 1.02 4.17 -23.13
C ILE A 200 2.35 3.91 -23.84
N ASN A 201 3.40 4.59 -23.40
CA ASN A 201 4.65 4.67 -24.14
C ASN A 201 5.83 4.01 -23.43
N SER A 202 5.63 3.44 -22.24
CA SER A 202 6.68 2.74 -21.50
C SER A 202 6.07 1.83 -20.42
N ILE A 203 6.90 0.95 -19.86
CA ILE A 203 6.52 0.09 -18.73
C ILE A 203 7.36 0.45 -17.50
N TRP A 204 6.77 0.40 -16.32
CA TRP A 204 7.43 0.61 -15.03
C TRP A 204 7.54 -0.69 -14.26
N ILE A 205 8.72 -1.02 -13.72
CA ILE A 205 8.95 -2.19 -12.85
C ILE A 205 9.04 -1.75 -11.40
N SER A 206 8.32 -2.44 -10.51
CA SER A 206 8.32 -2.11 -9.09
C SER A 206 8.02 -3.31 -8.18
N GLY A 207 8.25 -3.10 -6.88
CA GLY A 207 7.78 -3.96 -5.80
C GLY A 207 8.44 -5.34 -5.75
N ILE A 208 9.62 -5.49 -6.36
CA ILE A 208 10.31 -6.78 -6.48
C ILE A 208 10.52 -7.39 -5.10
N GLY A 209 10.08 -8.62 -4.90
CA GLY A 209 10.29 -9.33 -3.64
C GLY A 209 9.49 -10.62 -3.53
N LYS A 210 9.61 -11.27 -2.37
CA LYS A 210 8.95 -12.55 -2.06
C LYS A 210 7.90 -12.36 -0.97
N LEU A 211 6.91 -13.25 -0.90
CA LEU A 211 5.99 -13.26 0.25
C LEU A 211 6.73 -13.52 1.58
N ALA A 212 7.80 -14.32 1.55
CA ALA A 212 8.63 -14.58 2.73
C ALA A 212 9.39 -13.33 3.23
N ASP A 213 9.45 -12.27 2.43
CA ASP A 213 10.12 -11.02 2.80
C ASP A 213 9.20 -10.03 3.53
N VAL A 214 7.90 -10.34 3.63
CA VAL A 214 6.88 -9.46 4.23
C VAL A 214 7.02 -9.45 5.75
N GLU A 215 7.23 -8.26 6.30
CA GLU A 215 7.34 -8.01 7.73
C GLU A 215 6.19 -7.10 8.20
N ALA A 216 4.99 -7.69 8.31
CA ALA A 216 3.81 -6.94 8.75
C ALA A 216 3.94 -6.45 10.21
N PRO A 217 3.40 -5.26 10.55
CA PRO A 217 3.61 -4.67 11.86
C PRO A 217 2.84 -5.43 12.94
N LYS A 218 3.41 -5.47 14.15
CA LYS A 218 2.89 -6.29 15.27
C LYS A 218 1.44 -5.98 15.63
N CYS A 219 0.96 -4.75 15.39
CA CYS A 219 -0.42 -4.37 15.65
C CYS A 219 -1.43 -5.26 14.89
N PHE A 220 -1.06 -5.85 13.74
CA PHE A 220 -1.93 -6.75 12.99
C PHE A 220 -2.21 -8.08 13.71
N GLN A 221 -1.48 -8.42 14.77
CA GLN A 221 -1.78 -9.59 15.61
C GLN A 221 -3.10 -9.44 16.38
N GLU A 222 -3.52 -8.21 16.64
CA GLU A 222 -4.76 -7.88 17.34
C GLU A 222 -5.92 -7.57 16.38
N ILE A 223 -5.64 -7.34 15.09
CA ILE A 223 -6.64 -6.98 14.09
C ILE A 223 -7.44 -8.22 13.68
N GLN A 224 -8.77 -8.09 13.69
CA GLN A 224 -9.71 -9.14 13.31
C GLN A 224 -10.48 -8.83 12.02
N SER A 225 -10.43 -7.60 11.51
CA SER A 225 -11.08 -7.22 10.26
C SER A 225 -10.36 -6.03 9.60
N ILE A 226 -10.11 -6.12 8.29
CA ILE A 226 -9.52 -5.04 7.48
C ILE A 226 -10.60 -4.45 6.56
N TYR A 227 -10.68 -3.13 6.50
CA TYR A 227 -11.65 -2.37 5.71
C TYR A 227 -10.93 -1.52 4.67
N SER A 228 -10.92 -1.97 3.42
CA SER A 228 -10.30 -1.25 2.30
C SER A 228 -10.65 -1.89 0.95
N ASP A 229 -10.80 -1.05 -0.06
CA ASP A 229 -10.85 -1.42 -1.47
C ASP A 229 -9.45 -1.47 -2.13
N LYS A 230 -8.40 -1.06 -1.41
CA LYS A 230 -7.04 -1.00 -1.94
C LYS A 230 -6.48 -2.41 -2.15
N PRO A 231 -6.00 -2.73 -3.37
CA PRO A 231 -5.45 -4.03 -3.67
C PRO A 231 -4.33 -4.49 -2.73
N LEU A 232 -3.48 -3.55 -2.29
CA LEU A 232 -2.39 -3.85 -1.36
C LEU A 232 -2.91 -4.36 -0.01
N LEU A 233 -3.98 -3.75 0.52
CA LEU A 233 -4.58 -4.18 1.79
C LEU A 233 -5.37 -5.47 1.66
N ILE A 234 -6.07 -5.67 0.54
CA ILE A 234 -6.73 -6.94 0.23
C ILE A 234 -5.69 -8.07 0.20
N GLY A 235 -4.56 -7.82 -0.46
CA GLY A 235 -3.43 -8.74 -0.51
C GLY A 235 -2.83 -9.04 0.87
N LEU A 236 -2.59 -8.00 1.67
CA LEU A 236 -2.08 -8.14 3.03
C LEU A 236 -3.06 -8.91 3.93
N ALA A 237 -4.36 -8.65 3.79
CA ALA A 237 -5.41 -9.37 4.51
C ALA A 237 -5.41 -10.86 4.15
N LYS A 238 -5.31 -11.20 2.85
CA LYS A 238 -5.16 -12.59 2.39
C LYS A 238 -3.89 -13.24 2.94
N PHE A 239 -2.75 -12.54 2.91
CA PHE A 239 -1.48 -13.00 3.45
C PHE A 239 -1.55 -13.31 4.95
N LEU A 240 -2.14 -12.40 5.74
CA LEU A 240 -2.30 -12.54 7.19
C LEU A 240 -3.51 -13.41 7.59
N LYS A 241 -4.33 -13.84 6.63
CA LYS A 241 -5.60 -14.58 6.85
C LYS A 241 -6.60 -13.81 7.72
N ILE A 242 -6.62 -12.48 7.56
CA ILE A 242 -7.57 -11.59 8.24
C ILE A 242 -8.78 -11.36 7.31
N PRO A 243 -10.02 -11.46 7.81
CA PRO A 243 -11.21 -11.09 7.03
C PRO A 243 -11.13 -9.65 6.51
N HIS A 244 -11.48 -9.44 5.23
CA HIS A 244 -11.51 -8.11 4.63
C HIS A 244 -12.89 -7.76 4.04
N SER A 245 -13.16 -6.47 3.94
CA SER A 245 -14.34 -5.89 3.30
C SER A 245 -13.95 -4.56 2.67
N ALA A 246 -14.56 -4.16 1.55
CA ALA A 246 -14.33 -2.83 0.98
C ALA A 246 -14.86 -1.73 1.92
N ASP A 247 -16.09 -1.92 2.40
CA ASP A 247 -16.78 -0.94 3.24
C ASP A 247 -16.69 -1.27 4.73
N LEU A 248 -16.66 -0.23 5.56
CA LEU A 248 -16.71 -0.34 7.02
C LEU A 248 -18.03 -0.95 7.49
N ASN A 249 -17.94 -2.00 8.28
CA ASN A 249 -19.10 -2.53 9.00
C ASN A 249 -19.29 -1.77 10.31
N GLN A 250 -20.22 -0.81 10.33
CA GLN A 250 -20.51 0.01 11.52
C GLN A 250 -20.95 -0.80 12.74
N ASN A 251 -21.41 -2.03 12.58
CA ASN A 251 -21.80 -2.90 13.70
C ASN A 251 -20.61 -3.67 14.29
N LYS A 252 -19.48 -3.75 13.58
CA LYS A 252 -18.30 -4.53 13.96
C LYS A 252 -17.03 -3.71 13.73
N LEU A 253 -16.81 -2.70 14.59
CA LEU A 253 -15.63 -1.83 14.51
C LEU A 253 -14.47 -2.29 15.40
N ASP A 254 -14.74 -3.09 16.43
CA ASP A 254 -13.67 -3.57 17.31
C ASP A 254 -12.65 -4.44 16.56
N ALA A 255 -11.37 -4.30 16.90
CA ALA A 255 -10.23 -4.90 16.23
C ALA A 255 -10.22 -4.65 14.71
N GLY A 256 -10.77 -3.51 14.27
CA GLY A 256 -10.81 -3.09 12.88
C GLY A 256 -9.56 -2.34 12.46
N PHE A 257 -9.14 -2.50 11.21
CA PHE A 257 -8.10 -1.69 10.56
C PHE A 257 -8.64 -1.08 9.26
N ALA A 258 -8.39 0.20 9.00
CA ALA A 258 -8.64 0.81 7.70
C ALA A 258 -7.46 1.68 7.26
N TYR A 259 -7.24 1.76 5.95
CA TYR A 259 -6.34 2.73 5.33
C TYR A 259 -7.14 3.54 4.32
N ALA A 260 -7.17 4.86 4.49
CA ALA A 260 -7.95 5.75 3.64
C ALA A 260 -7.17 6.96 3.18
N ASP A 261 -7.32 7.29 1.90
CA ASP A 261 -6.81 8.55 1.32
C ASP A 261 -7.69 9.73 1.76
N ASN A 262 -9.01 9.50 1.86
CA ASN A 262 -9.97 10.44 2.42
C ASN A 262 -10.50 9.92 3.77
N PRO A 263 -9.84 10.27 4.89
CA PRO A 263 -10.18 9.74 6.22
C PRO A 263 -11.43 10.37 6.85
N GLU A 264 -11.93 11.50 6.35
CA GLU A 264 -13.02 12.25 7.00
C GLU A 264 -14.32 11.44 7.18
N PRO A 265 -14.83 10.71 6.15
CA PRO A 265 -16.05 9.92 6.29
C PRO A 265 -15.88 8.78 7.30
N ILE A 266 -14.70 8.15 7.31
CA ILE A 266 -14.37 7.09 8.28
C ILE A 266 -14.29 7.68 9.68
N TRP A 267 -13.65 8.83 9.83
CA TRP A 267 -13.52 9.51 11.11
C TRP A 267 -14.87 9.88 11.72
N GLU A 268 -15.85 10.31 10.93
CA GLU A 268 -17.21 10.58 11.45
C GLU A 268 -17.89 9.33 12.02
N ILE A 269 -17.69 8.17 11.39
CA ILE A 269 -18.17 6.88 11.90
C ILE A 269 -17.46 6.52 13.22
N LEU A 270 -16.12 6.56 13.23
CA LEU A 270 -15.31 6.17 14.38
C LEU A 270 -15.53 7.08 15.59
N SER A 271 -15.63 8.38 15.37
CA SER A 271 -15.91 9.35 16.44
C SER A 271 -17.31 9.17 17.02
N THR A 272 -18.31 8.82 16.20
CA THR A 272 -19.64 8.43 16.68
C THR A 272 -19.59 7.16 17.52
N ALA A 273 -18.80 6.16 17.11
CA ALA A 273 -18.60 4.92 17.86
C ALA A 273 -17.92 5.14 19.22
N LEU A 274 -17.02 6.12 19.33
CA LEU A 274 -16.43 6.54 20.62
C LEU A 274 -17.45 7.22 21.54
N ASP A 275 -18.35 8.04 20.99
CA ASP A 275 -19.41 8.71 21.76
C ASP A 275 -20.45 7.73 22.31
N THR A 276 -20.86 6.76 21.49
CA THR A 276 -21.80 5.68 21.85
C THR A 276 -21.16 4.58 22.68
N LYS A 277 -19.84 4.67 22.95
CA LYS A 277 -19.05 3.66 23.67
C LYS A 277 -19.06 2.29 22.99
N GLN A 278 -19.21 2.25 21.67
CA GLN A 278 -18.97 1.04 20.88
C GLN A 278 -17.46 0.75 20.78
N LEU A 279 -16.66 1.81 20.67
CA LEU A 279 -15.20 1.78 20.79
C LEU A 279 -14.77 2.46 22.10
N ASP A 280 -13.66 2.00 22.66
CA ASP A 280 -12.99 2.64 23.78
C ASP A 280 -11.90 3.61 23.29
N GLU A 281 -11.22 3.25 22.19
CA GLU A 281 -10.21 4.08 21.55
C GLU A 281 -10.08 3.86 20.03
N VAL A 282 -9.50 4.85 19.36
CA VAL A 282 -9.07 4.79 17.95
C VAL A 282 -7.59 5.12 17.89
N ILE A 283 -6.79 4.26 17.28
CA ILE A 283 -5.39 4.55 16.94
C ILE A 283 -5.37 5.17 15.55
N LEU A 284 -4.75 6.35 15.42
CA LEU A 284 -4.40 6.94 14.14
C LEU A 284 -2.92 6.71 13.88
N ILE A 285 -2.60 6.15 12.72
CA ILE A 285 -1.24 5.99 12.21
C ILE A 285 -1.05 6.97 11.05
N ASP A 286 -0.07 7.85 11.19
CA ASP A 286 0.37 8.77 10.15
C ASP A 286 1.90 8.80 10.04
N PHE A 287 2.42 9.53 9.05
CA PHE A 287 3.85 9.49 8.69
C PHE A 287 4.46 10.89 8.52
N PRO A 288 4.50 11.74 9.57
CA PRO A 288 5.19 13.02 9.49
C PRO A 288 6.67 12.81 9.16
N ASP A 289 7.19 13.55 8.18
CA ASP A 289 8.58 13.45 7.71
C ASP A 289 8.99 12.01 7.28
N GLY A 290 8.01 11.15 6.97
CA GLY A 290 8.24 9.76 6.57
C GLY A 290 8.39 8.75 7.71
N ASP A 291 8.29 9.22 8.96
CA ASP A 291 8.42 8.40 10.17
C ASP A 291 7.06 8.00 10.74
N VAL A 292 6.94 6.74 11.18
CA VAL A 292 5.70 6.23 11.76
C VAL A 292 5.36 6.97 13.06
N ARG A 293 4.16 7.55 13.13
CA ARG A 293 3.60 8.13 14.34
C ARG A 293 2.24 7.54 14.64
N GLU A 294 2.07 7.07 15.88
CA GLU A 294 0.81 6.55 16.39
C GLU A 294 0.19 7.51 17.41
N ARG A 295 -1.12 7.78 17.27
CA ARG A 295 -1.87 8.67 18.17
C ARG A 295 -3.16 7.99 18.63
N THR A 296 -3.37 7.95 19.94
CA THR A 296 -4.57 7.33 20.53
C THR A 296 -5.65 8.39 20.83
N PHE A 297 -6.83 8.20 20.23
CA PHE A 297 -8.00 9.02 20.46
C PHE A 297 -9.02 8.27 21.30
N THR A 298 -9.37 8.85 22.45
CA THR A 298 -10.47 8.37 23.28
C THR A 298 -11.59 9.39 23.29
N ARG A 299 -12.77 9.00 23.79
CA ARG A 299 -13.88 9.93 24.01
C ARG A 299 -13.48 11.20 24.80
N LYS A 300 -12.54 11.11 25.74
CA LYS A 300 -12.07 12.27 26.51
C LYS A 300 -11.30 13.27 25.65
N VAL A 301 -10.56 12.80 24.65
CA VAL A 301 -9.73 13.61 23.75
C VAL A 301 -10.58 14.27 22.65
N LEU A 302 -11.64 13.58 22.21
CA LEU A 302 -12.60 14.09 21.21
C LEU A 302 -13.32 15.37 21.64
N HIS A 303 -13.63 15.47 22.94
CA HIS A 303 -14.33 16.61 23.51
C HIS A 303 -13.33 17.53 24.19
N GLN A 304 -13.04 18.68 23.56
CA GLN A 304 -12.20 19.70 24.17
C GLN A 304 -12.82 20.12 25.52
N GLN A 305 -12.13 19.89 26.63
CA GLN A 305 -12.60 20.30 27.94
C GLN A 305 -12.72 21.83 27.95
N SER A 306 -13.95 22.33 27.93
CA SER A 306 -14.21 23.75 28.13
C SER A 306 -14.10 24.05 29.62
N TRP A 307 -13.13 24.87 30.01
CA TRP A 307 -12.97 25.37 31.38
C TRP A 307 -14.10 26.34 31.79
N MET A 308 -14.99 26.70 30.85
CA MET A 308 -16.18 27.51 31.07
C MET A 308 -17.43 26.62 31.09
N PHE A 309 -18.11 26.58 32.24
CA PHE A 309 -19.27 25.71 32.51
C PHE A 309 -20.50 25.96 31.61
N TRP A 310 -20.51 27.03 30.82
CA TRP A 310 -21.61 27.41 29.92
C TRP A 310 -21.37 27.07 28.43
N ARG A 311 -20.20 26.55 28.06
CA ARG A 311 -19.92 26.12 26.67
C ARG A 311 -20.13 24.63 26.52
N LYS A 312 -21.00 24.25 25.57
CA LYS A 312 -21.11 22.83 25.15
C LYS A 312 -19.76 22.39 24.58
N PRO A 313 -19.24 21.21 24.97
CA PRO A 313 -18.01 20.68 24.39
C PRO A 313 -18.17 20.55 22.87
N LYS A 314 -17.20 21.06 22.12
CA LYS A 314 -17.17 20.96 20.65
C LYS A 314 -16.44 19.66 20.30
N LYS A 315 -17.08 18.80 19.50
CA LYS A 315 -16.46 17.62 18.90
C LYS A 315 -15.32 18.10 17.98
N ARG A 316 -14.10 17.59 18.19
CA ARG A 316 -12.97 17.89 17.29
C ARG A 316 -13.26 17.30 15.91
N SER A 317 -13.17 18.14 14.89
CA SER A 317 -13.20 17.70 13.50
C SER A 317 -11.90 17.01 13.11
N TRP A 318 -11.88 16.28 12.00
CA TRP A 318 -10.65 15.70 11.46
C TRP A 318 -9.51 16.74 11.30
N HIS A 319 -9.85 17.92 10.77
CA HIS A 319 -8.91 19.04 10.58
C HIS A 319 -8.27 19.52 11.89
N ASP A 320 -9.02 19.51 13.00
CA ASP A 320 -8.50 19.89 14.33
C ASP A 320 -7.47 18.88 14.86
N LEU A 321 -7.46 17.66 14.32
CA LEU A 321 -6.59 16.56 14.75
C LEU A 321 -5.33 16.48 13.90
N VAL A 322 -5.42 16.77 12.61
CA VAL A 322 -4.25 16.75 11.70
C VAL A 322 -3.40 18.02 11.83
N GLY A 323 -4.00 19.18 12.11
CA GLY A 323 -3.27 20.45 12.29
C GLY A 323 -2.62 20.65 13.67
N ALA A 324 -2.95 19.82 14.65
CA ALA A 324 -2.39 19.90 15.99
C ALA A 324 -1.10 19.08 16.08
N ASN A 325 0.05 19.72 15.81
CA ASN A 325 1.34 19.26 16.33
C ASN A 325 1.30 19.38 17.86
N VAL A 326 0.82 18.35 18.54
CA VAL A 326 0.84 18.23 20.01
C VAL A 326 1.36 16.87 20.39
#